data_AF-A0A8B9L4I2-F1
#
_entry.id   AF-A0A8B9L4I2-F1
#
_cell.length_a   1.000
_cell.length_b   1.000
_cell.length_c   1.000
_cell.angle_alpha   90.00
_cell.angle_beta   90.00
_cell.angle_gamma   90.00
#
_symmetry.space_group_name_H-M   'P 1'
#
loop_
_entity.id
_entity.type
_entity.pdbx_description
1 polymer ?
#
loop_
_entity_poly.entity_id
_entity_poly.type
_entity_poly.pdbx_seq_one_letter_code
_entity_poly.pdbx_strand_id
1 'polypeptide(L)'
;HYTPNGTRVTTLLQDQGEDQCYYLGSVGDEQQSVVSMSTCDGLRGFFRTGGQDYVIEPLTDGEAGDHAVFKAEFLKNKNLLCGVTEKTVESVLPAFNTKGSRRAVQFDKGNSDRDALMDEQKYIEMYLVVDNSEFQNLGSDINKVRKRMFQIINFVDMVYLPLHTFIALVGLEVWSDRDKINVSSSASNTLTAFTQWRINQAKTFKQNDNAQLITSMNFGDVVGLANVGTLCTPDSCSVIRDFSSNALATGAVLAHELGHNLGMEHDEPTCSYSSAHCIMSAELSNPPPEKFSNCSVAEYREFLQTTSALTCLLDKPAEGSIIAPPICGNNFKEEGEECDCGLVEECTNPCCDAATCTLTPGSQCSSGECCNNCKLVPVDSLCRSVMSECDLPEYCTGASGDCPADTYREDGLPCRNNSGYCYHGHCPLRLDQCIQMWGDSKKTVLQYPLQLLMASTLLRRLFTRFRSVFMGIFCHSSRSMFVRSDTEKAYFIVCTLNH
;
A
#
# COMPACT_ATOMS: atom_id res chain seq x y z
N HIS A 1 14.86 6.33 14.82
CA HIS A 1 14.52 6.91 16.14
C HIS A 1 15.32 8.20 16.34
N TYR A 2 15.23 8.86 17.50
CA TYR A 2 15.88 10.14 17.77
C TYR A 2 16.63 10.13 19.11
N THR A 3 17.79 10.78 19.14
CA THR A 3 18.50 11.07 20.40
C THR A 3 17.73 12.10 21.24
N PRO A 4 18.00 12.25 22.55
CA PRO A 4 17.36 13.27 23.39
C PRO A 4 17.52 14.72 22.87
N ASN A 5 18.57 14.98 22.08
CA ASN A 5 18.82 16.28 21.46
C ASN A 5 18.08 16.48 20.12
N GLY A 6 17.25 15.51 19.71
CA GLY A 6 16.46 15.56 18.48
C GLY A 6 17.22 15.18 17.21
N THR A 7 18.44 14.67 17.31
CA THR A 7 19.20 14.16 16.16
C THR A 7 18.63 12.81 15.72
N ARG A 8 18.31 12.67 14.42
CA ARG A 8 17.81 11.43 13.81
C ARG A 8 18.91 10.36 13.85
N VAL A 9 18.54 9.17 14.30
CA VAL A 9 19.37 7.96 14.28
C VAL A 9 18.69 6.93 13.38
N THR A 10 19.38 6.57 12.31
CA THR A 10 18.98 5.50 11.39
C THR A 10 19.81 4.27 11.69
N THR A 11 19.14 3.14 11.87
CA THR A 11 19.77 1.83 12.07
C THR A 11 19.36 0.96 10.89
N LEU A 12 20.34 0.39 10.19
CA LEU A 12 20.11 -0.64 9.20
C LEU A 12 19.94 -1.97 9.94
N LEU A 13 18.81 -2.65 9.73
CA LEU A 13 18.45 -3.84 10.51
C LEU A 13 19.14 -5.12 10.03
N GLN A 14 19.78 -5.12 8.85
CA GLN A 14 20.51 -6.27 8.31
C GLN A 14 21.64 -6.79 9.23
N ASP A 15 22.10 -6.00 10.21
CA ASP A 15 23.18 -6.39 11.14
C ASP A 15 22.70 -7.02 12.47
N GLN A 16 21.41 -7.29 12.66
CA GLN A 16 20.90 -7.85 13.94
C GLN A 16 20.63 -9.36 13.94
N GLY A 17 20.69 -10.05 12.78
CA GLY A 17 20.58 -11.51 12.73
C GLY A 17 19.35 -12.06 13.46
N GLU A 18 18.18 -11.45 13.26
CA GLU A 18 16.93 -12.05 13.73
C GLU A 18 16.65 -13.27 12.83
N ASP A 19 16.70 -14.46 13.41
CA ASP A 19 16.38 -15.73 12.74
C ASP A 19 14.98 -15.67 12.08
N GLN A 20 14.75 -16.40 10.99
CA GLN A 20 13.42 -16.60 10.40
C GLN A 20 12.47 -17.16 11.46
N CYS A 21 11.72 -16.29 12.12
CA CYS A 21 10.91 -16.65 13.30
C CYS A 21 9.44 -16.23 13.18
N TYR A 22 9.04 -15.68 12.03
CA TYR A 22 7.64 -15.36 11.70
C TYR A 22 7.13 -16.33 10.63
N TYR A 23 5.91 -16.82 10.80
CA TYR A 23 5.33 -17.86 9.96
C TYR A 23 3.86 -17.61 9.68
N LEU A 24 3.45 -17.86 8.43
CA LEU A 24 2.06 -18.02 8.02
C LEU A 24 1.83 -19.48 7.63
N GLY A 25 0.63 -20.02 7.93
CA GLY A 25 0.38 -21.44 7.67
C GLY A 25 -0.99 -21.92 8.11
N SER A 26 -1.08 -23.23 8.34
CA SER A 26 -2.26 -23.95 8.77
C SER A 26 -1.99 -24.76 10.05
N VAL A 27 -3.06 -25.27 10.69
CA VAL A 27 -2.96 -26.15 11.86
C VAL A 27 -3.10 -27.62 11.42
N GLY A 28 -1.97 -28.31 11.27
CA GLY A 28 -1.96 -29.72 10.82
C GLY A 28 -2.55 -29.87 9.41
N ASP A 29 -3.39 -30.88 9.18
CA ASP A 29 -4.07 -31.09 7.90
C ASP A 29 -5.51 -30.48 7.88
N GLU A 30 -5.81 -29.55 8.78
CA GLU A 30 -7.16 -29.02 8.93
C GLU A 30 -7.52 -27.98 7.87
N GLN A 31 -8.52 -28.29 7.03
CA GLN A 31 -9.06 -27.35 6.05
C GLN A 31 -9.66 -26.12 6.73
N GLN A 32 -9.38 -24.93 6.18
CA GLN A 32 -9.85 -23.63 6.69
C GLN A 32 -9.23 -23.19 8.03
N SER A 33 -8.21 -23.92 8.52
CA SER A 33 -7.35 -23.41 9.57
C SER A 33 -6.42 -22.33 9.02
N VAL A 34 -6.00 -21.42 9.88
CA VAL A 34 -4.98 -20.41 9.54
C VAL A 34 -4.11 -20.15 10.76
N VAL A 35 -2.84 -19.87 10.54
CA VAL A 35 -1.86 -19.54 11.56
C VAL A 35 -1.11 -18.29 11.12
N SER A 36 -0.92 -17.37 12.04
CA SER A 36 0.02 -16.26 11.93
C SER A 36 0.78 -16.18 13.24
N MET A 37 2.04 -16.64 13.24
CA MET A 37 2.80 -16.92 14.46
C MET A 37 4.19 -16.27 14.43
N SER A 38 4.62 -15.81 15.59
CA SER A 38 5.99 -15.41 15.88
C SER A 38 6.57 -16.34 16.94
N THR A 39 7.81 -16.77 16.73
CA THR A 39 8.58 -17.63 17.64
C THR A 39 9.77 -16.91 18.26
N CYS A 40 10.00 -15.65 17.89
CA CYS A 40 11.23 -14.88 18.15
C CYS A 40 11.53 -14.66 19.64
N ASP A 41 10.53 -14.75 20.51
CA ASP A 41 10.68 -14.71 21.98
C ASP A 41 9.56 -15.55 22.62
N GLY A 42 9.51 -16.82 22.21
CA GLY A 42 8.38 -17.70 22.50
C GLY A 42 7.21 -17.50 21.54
N LEU A 43 6.21 -18.37 21.64
CA LEU A 43 5.04 -18.36 20.76
C LEU A 43 4.12 -17.18 21.05
N ARG A 44 3.97 -16.31 20.05
CA ARG A 44 2.93 -15.28 20.04
C ARG A 44 2.27 -15.22 18.69
N GLY A 45 0.95 -15.17 18.67
CA GLY A 45 0.23 -15.01 17.42
C GLY A 45 -1.21 -15.44 17.50
N PHE A 46 -1.73 -15.72 16.31
CA PHE A 46 -3.11 -16.07 16.04
C PHE A 46 -3.18 -17.45 15.40
N PHE A 47 -4.19 -18.23 15.74
CA PHE A 47 -4.55 -19.39 14.95
C PHE A 47 -6.04 -19.71 15.02
N ARG A 48 -6.58 -20.22 13.91
CA ARG A 48 -7.94 -20.77 13.80
C ARG A 48 -7.86 -22.29 13.65
N THR A 49 -8.61 -23.00 14.48
CA THR A 49 -8.77 -24.46 14.40
C THR A 49 -10.15 -24.85 14.93
N GLY A 50 -10.79 -25.84 14.31
CA GLY A 50 -12.13 -26.30 14.66
C GLY A 50 -13.25 -25.27 14.44
N GLY A 51 -13.00 -24.22 13.64
CA GLY A 51 -13.90 -23.06 13.48
C GLY A 51 -13.80 -22.04 14.62
N GLN A 52 -12.79 -22.14 15.49
CA GLN A 52 -12.60 -21.28 16.64
C GLN A 52 -11.26 -20.54 16.57
N ASP A 53 -11.29 -19.30 17.03
CA ASP A 53 -10.20 -18.35 16.95
C ASP A 53 -9.47 -18.26 18.29
N TYR A 54 -8.15 -18.42 18.26
CA TYR A 54 -7.29 -18.43 19.44
C TYR A 54 -6.18 -17.40 19.31
N VAL A 55 -5.82 -16.82 20.46
CA VAL A 55 -4.61 -16.02 20.62
C VAL A 55 -3.69 -16.76 21.56
N ILE A 56 -2.41 -16.78 21.21
CA ILE A 56 -1.33 -17.29 22.05
C ILE A 56 -0.37 -16.14 22.36
N GLU A 57 0.04 -16.04 23.61
CA GLU A 57 1.07 -15.10 24.04
C GLU A 57 1.94 -15.68 25.17
N PRO A 58 3.24 -15.30 25.24
CA PRO A 58 4.11 -15.72 26.33
C PRO A 58 3.72 -15.03 27.64
N LEU A 59 3.73 -15.78 28.75
CA LEU A 59 3.51 -15.25 30.10
C LEU A 59 4.76 -14.59 30.69
N THR A 60 5.93 -14.91 30.16
CA THR A 60 7.24 -14.38 30.55
C THR A 60 8.09 -14.19 29.30
N ASP A 61 8.93 -13.15 29.27
CA ASP A 61 9.86 -12.91 28.17
C ASP A 61 10.91 -14.05 28.09
N GLY A 62 11.06 -14.68 26.90
CA GLY A 62 12.06 -15.72 26.59
C GLY A 62 11.52 -16.94 25.82
N GLU A 63 12.38 -17.67 25.11
CA GLU A 63 12.02 -18.81 24.24
C GLU A 63 11.42 -20.02 25.00
N ALA A 64 11.84 -20.23 26.25
CA ALA A 64 11.38 -21.33 27.10
C ALA A 64 10.56 -20.76 28.27
N GLY A 65 9.26 -20.54 28.03
CA GLY A 65 8.32 -20.03 29.01
C GLY A 65 6.92 -20.61 28.81
N ASP A 66 6.06 -20.43 29.82
CA ASP A 66 4.65 -20.82 29.71
C ASP A 66 3.90 -19.84 28.79
N HIS A 67 2.95 -20.36 28.01
CA HIS A 67 2.09 -19.57 27.13
C HIS A 67 0.65 -19.55 27.62
N ALA A 68 0.03 -18.38 27.54
CA ALA A 68 -1.42 -18.28 27.65
C ALA A 68 -2.03 -18.54 26.28
N VAL A 69 -2.95 -19.51 26.21
CA VAL A 69 -3.82 -19.71 25.05
C VAL A 69 -5.25 -19.44 25.47
N PHE A 70 -5.90 -18.52 24.80
CA PHE A 70 -7.28 -18.18 25.08
C PHE A 70 -8.04 -17.90 23.79
N LYS A 71 -9.35 -18.13 23.84
CA LYS A 71 -10.22 -17.84 22.71
C LYS A 71 -10.29 -16.33 22.49
N ALA A 72 -10.18 -15.92 21.24
CA ALA A 72 -10.26 -14.52 20.85
C ALA A 72 -11.59 -13.86 21.27
N GLU A 73 -12.68 -14.63 21.41
CA GLU A 73 -13.97 -14.15 21.92
C GLU A 73 -13.91 -13.49 23.32
N PHE A 74 -12.88 -13.80 24.12
CA PHE A 74 -12.70 -13.21 25.45
C PHE A 74 -11.97 -11.85 25.45
N LEU A 75 -11.54 -11.35 24.29
CA LEU A 75 -10.95 -10.01 24.13
C LEU A 75 -12.04 -8.93 24.25
N LYS A 76 -12.22 -8.37 25.46
CA LYS A 76 -13.23 -7.34 25.69
C LYS A 76 -12.82 -5.99 25.07
N ASN A 77 -13.43 -5.64 23.95
CA ASN A 77 -13.43 -4.27 23.43
C ASN A 77 -14.80 -3.61 23.64
N LYS A 78 -14.81 -2.30 23.92
CA LYS A 78 -16.03 -1.47 23.84
C LYS A 78 -16.41 -1.30 22.36
N ASN A 79 -17.59 -0.77 22.08
CA ASN A 79 -18.01 -0.42 20.71
C ASN A 79 -17.06 0.65 20.13
N LEU A 80 -16.01 0.20 19.43
CA LEU A 80 -14.99 1.05 18.83
C LEU A 80 -15.31 1.21 17.34
N LEU A 81 -15.19 2.43 16.84
CA LEU A 81 -15.66 2.84 15.52
C LEU A 81 -14.50 3.30 14.64
N CYS A 82 -14.65 3.11 13.33
CA CYS A 82 -13.86 3.85 12.36
C CYS A 82 -14.30 5.32 12.31
N GLY A 83 -13.33 6.23 12.17
CA GLY A 83 -13.57 7.67 12.08
C GLY A 83 -14.03 8.14 10.69
N VAL A 84 -13.91 7.30 9.66
CA VAL A 84 -14.35 7.61 8.30
C VAL A 84 -15.87 7.63 8.25
N THR A 85 -16.44 8.76 7.85
CA THR A 85 -17.89 8.95 7.65
C THR A 85 -18.22 9.31 6.20
N GLU A 86 -19.48 9.18 5.77
CA GLU A 86 -19.93 9.59 4.43
C GLU A 86 -19.55 11.05 4.09
N LYS A 87 -19.49 11.95 5.08
CA LYS A 87 -19.13 13.38 4.87
C LYS A 87 -17.64 13.60 4.63
N THR A 88 -16.78 12.76 5.18
CA THR A 88 -15.32 12.78 4.94
C THR A 88 -15.04 12.43 3.48
N VAL A 89 -15.76 11.46 2.91
CA VAL A 89 -15.70 11.07 1.49
C VAL A 89 -16.08 12.23 0.57
N GLU A 90 -17.12 13.01 0.90
CA GLU A 90 -17.52 14.19 0.11
C GLU A 90 -16.52 15.37 0.19
N SER A 91 -15.74 15.50 1.27
CA SER A 91 -14.86 16.66 1.50
C SER A 91 -13.48 16.56 0.84
N VAL A 92 -13.01 15.34 0.55
CA VAL A 92 -11.71 15.07 -0.12
C VAL A 92 -11.88 14.90 -1.63
N LEU A 93 -13.12 14.92 -2.12
CA LEU A 93 -13.47 14.81 -3.54
C LEU A 93 -13.90 16.14 -4.17
N PRO A 94 -13.00 17.09 -4.49
CA PRO A 94 -13.29 18.03 -5.56
C PRO A 94 -13.01 17.40 -6.94
N ALA A 95 -13.37 16.12 -7.18
CA ALA A 95 -13.25 15.51 -8.53
C ALA A 95 -14.05 14.23 -8.81
N PHE A 96 -14.54 13.46 -7.84
CA PHE A 96 -15.39 12.28 -8.13
C PHE A 96 -16.85 12.55 -7.78
N ASN A 97 -17.60 12.94 -8.80
CA ASN A 97 -19.02 13.23 -8.74
C ASN A 97 -19.81 11.89 -8.70
N THR A 98 -19.82 11.22 -7.56
CA THR A 98 -20.36 9.84 -7.37
C THR A 98 -21.87 9.72 -7.54
N LYS A 99 -22.61 10.82 -7.72
CA LYS A 99 -24.08 10.77 -7.90
C LYS A 99 -24.58 11.24 -9.28
N GLY A 100 -23.70 11.59 -10.21
CA GLY A 100 -24.10 12.27 -11.45
C GLY A 100 -23.31 12.02 -12.72
N SER A 101 -22.47 10.98 -12.82
CA SER A 101 -22.02 10.47 -14.12
C SER A 101 -21.33 9.12 -13.96
N ARG A 102 -22.13 8.06 -13.81
CA ARG A 102 -21.71 6.71 -14.16
C ARG A 102 -21.57 6.64 -15.69
N ARG A 103 -20.50 7.22 -16.22
CA ARG A 103 -19.95 6.76 -17.49
C ARG A 103 -18.67 6.07 -17.13
N ALA A 104 -18.74 4.74 -17.10
CA ALA A 104 -17.55 3.91 -17.23
C ALA A 104 -16.64 4.58 -18.27
N VAL A 105 -15.41 4.90 -17.88
CA VAL A 105 -14.36 5.07 -18.85
C VAL A 105 -14.28 3.71 -19.52
N GLN A 106 -14.92 3.60 -20.67
CA GLN A 106 -14.92 2.40 -21.47
C GLN A 106 -13.53 2.32 -22.07
N PHE A 107 -12.59 1.78 -21.29
CA PHE A 107 -11.42 1.15 -21.85
C PHE A 107 -11.98 0.03 -22.72
N ASP A 108 -11.87 0.17 -24.05
CA ASP A 108 -12.11 -0.90 -25.02
C ASP A 108 -11.02 -2.00 -24.92
N LYS A 109 -10.63 -2.34 -23.70
CA LYS A 109 -9.89 -3.55 -23.37
C LYS A 109 -10.90 -4.50 -22.75
N GLY A 110 -10.99 -5.69 -23.34
CA GLY A 110 -12.02 -6.68 -23.00
C GLY A 110 -12.06 -6.97 -21.50
N ASN A 111 -13.17 -7.57 -21.06
CA ASN A 111 -13.37 -7.99 -19.67
C ASN A 111 -12.19 -8.80 -19.09
N SER A 112 -11.38 -9.43 -19.96
CA SER A 112 -10.15 -10.16 -19.64
C SER A 112 -9.03 -9.32 -19.00
N ASP A 113 -8.81 -8.06 -19.42
CA ASP A 113 -7.71 -7.23 -18.89
C ASP A 113 -8.04 -6.68 -17.48
N ARG A 114 -9.34 -6.56 -17.14
CA ARG A 114 -9.79 -6.08 -15.82
C ARG A 114 -9.63 -7.13 -14.73
N ASP A 115 -9.77 -8.40 -15.10
CA ASP A 115 -9.54 -9.53 -14.20
C ASP A 115 -8.05 -9.86 -14.09
N ALA A 116 -7.25 -9.64 -15.14
CA ALA A 116 -5.80 -9.88 -15.12
C ALA A 116 -5.08 -9.10 -13.99
N LEU A 117 -5.44 -7.83 -13.77
CA LEU A 117 -4.88 -7.04 -12.67
C LEU A 117 -5.24 -7.58 -11.29
N MET A 118 -6.31 -8.35 -11.11
CA MET A 118 -6.60 -8.98 -9.82
C MET A 118 -5.65 -10.14 -9.54
N ASP A 119 -5.24 -10.86 -10.58
CA ASP A 119 -4.36 -12.02 -10.47
C ASP A 119 -2.88 -11.64 -10.33
N GLU A 120 -2.48 -10.46 -10.79
CA GLU A 120 -1.12 -9.93 -10.62
C GLU A 120 -0.78 -9.67 -9.14
N GLN A 121 0.48 -9.86 -8.77
CA GLN A 121 0.98 -9.50 -7.44
C GLN A 121 1.17 -7.99 -7.35
N LYS A 122 0.66 -7.39 -6.27
CA LYS A 122 0.82 -5.97 -5.94
C LYS A 122 1.72 -5.83 -4.75
N TYR A 123 2.34 -4.67 -4.65
CA TYR A 123 3.22 -4.30 -3.57
C TYR A 123 2.77 -2.97 -2.98
N ILE A 124 2.76 -2.88 -1.66
CA ILE A 124 2.57 -1.61 -0.95
C ILE A 124 3.80 -1.38 -0.10
N GLU A 125 4.68 -0.47 -0.54
CA GLU A 125 5.79 0.05 0.24
C GLU A 125 5.24 0.92 1.38
N MET A 126 5.07 0.32 2.56
CA MET A 126 4.50 0.99 3.73
C MET A 126 5.57 1.63 4.61
N TYR A 127 5.32 2.86 5.03
CA TYR A 127 6.13 3.58 6.02
C TYR A 127 5.36 3.76 7.34
N LEU A 128 5.80 3.09 8.40
CA LEU A 128 5.20 3.23 9.72
C LEU A 128 5.85 4.36 10.52
N VAL A 129 5.02 5.13 11.21
CA VAL A 129 5.46 6.15 12.16
C VAL A 129 4.83 5.86 13.51
N VAL A 130 5.64 5.83 14.56
CA VAL A 130 5.20 5.63 15.94
C VAL A 130 5.43 6.92 16.69
N ASP A 131 4.35 7.49 17.24
CA ASP A 131 4.43 8.74 17.97
C ASP A 131 5.09 8.58 19.35
N ASN A 132 5.38 9.70 20.00
CA ASN A 132 6.07 9.70 21.28
C ASN A 132 5.22 9.08 22.39
N SER A 133 3.89 9.22 22.32
CA SER A 133 2.98 8.66 23.31
C SER A 133 3.03 7.12 23.30
N GLU A 134 3.03 6.53 22.11
CA GLU A 134 3.12 5.08 21.95
C GLU A 134 4.51 4.56 22.32
N PHE A 135 5.56 5.28 21.95
CA PHE A 135 6.92 4.95 22.39
C PHE A 135 7.03 4.90 23.92
N GLN A 136 6.42 5.86 24.63
CA GLN A 136 6.36 5.86 26.09
C GLN A 136 5.51 4.71 26.64
N ASN A 137 4.35 4.45 26.03
CA ASN A 137 3.44 3.36 26.41
C ASN A 137 4.13 1.98 26.33
N LEU A 138 4.98 1.77 25.32
CA LEU A 138 5.80 0.57 25.15
C LEU A 138 7.09 0.57 25.98
N GLY A 139 7.15 1.41 27.02
CA GLY A 139 8.23 1.44 28.00
C GLY A 139 9.49 2.18 27.53
N SER A 140 9.38 3.05 26.51
CA SER A 140 10.51 3.79 25.92
C SER A 140 11.62 2.86 25.39
N ASP A 141 11.23 1.71 24.88
CA ASP A 141 12.12 0.67 24.36
C ASP A 141 11.88 0.46 22.86
N ILE A 142 12.87 0.81 22.04
CA ILE A 142 12.81 0.69 20.59
C ILE A 142 12.60 -0.76 20.13
N ASN A 143 13.13 -1.74 20.86
CA ASN A 143 12.97 -3.14 20.50
C ASN A 143 11.54 -3.62 20.78
N LYS A 144 10.90 -3.14 21.85
CA LYS A 144 9.48 -3.41 22.11
C LYS A 144 8.58 -2.78 21.05
N VAL A 145 8.86 -1.54 20.63
CA VAL A 145 8.16 -0.90 19.51
C VAL A 145 8.31 -1.73 18.24
N ARG A 146 9.54 -2.15 17.90
CA ARG A 146 9.82 -2.94 16.71
C ARG A 146 8.99 -4.24 16.69
N LYS A 147 9.10 -5.05 17.75
CA LYS A 147 8.36 -6.32 17.89
C LYS A 147 6.85 -6.12 17.78
N ARG A 148 6.33 -5.07 18.40
CA ARG A 148 4.91 -4.71 18.32
C ARG A 148 4.48 -4.38 16.89
N MET A 149 5.25 -3.56 16.18
CA MET A 149 4.93 -3.17 14.79
C MET A 149 5.02 -4.34 13.82
N PHE A 150 6.02 -5.22 13.97
CA PHE A 150 6.16 -6.41 13.12
C PHE A 150 5.00 -7.40 13.32
N GLN A 151 4.52 -7.57 14.56
CA GLN A 151 3.34 -8.39 14.83
C GLN A 151 2.06 -7.82 14.21
N ILE A 152 1.91 -6.49 14.20
CA ILE A 152 0.80 -5.81 13.52
C ILE A 152 0.88 -6.03 12.01
N ILE A 153 2.05 -5.81 11.40
CA ILE A 153 2.23 -5.96 9.94
C ILE A 153 2.05 -7.41 9.48
N ASN A 154 2.54 -8.40 10.24
CA ASN A 154 2.33 -9.81 9.94
C ASN A 154 0.83 -10.17 9.83
N PHE A 155 -0.01 -9.59 10.69
CA PHE A 155 -1.46 -9.77 10.58
C PHE A 155 -2.05 -9.06 9.36
N VAL A 156 -1.61 -7.84 9.07
CA VAL A 156 -2.08 -7.06 7.92
C VAL A 156 -1.73 -7.77 6.61
N ASP A 157 -0.52 -8.30 6.50
CA ASP A 157 -0.07 -9.04 5.31
C ASP A 157 -0.95 -10.27 5.05
N MET A 158 -1.26 -11.04 6.10
CA MET A 158 -2.21 -12.16 6.02
C MET A 158 -3.60 -11.73 5.52
N VAL A 159 -4.11 -10.58 5.98
CA VAL A 159 -5.42 -10.06 5.55
C VAL A 159 -5.45 -9.69 4.06
N TYR A 160 -4.32 -9.22 3.52
CA TYR A 160 -4.19 -8.79 2.11
C TYR A 160 -3.72 -9.89 1.17
N LEU A 161 -3.22 -11.02 1.68
CA LEU A 161 -2.79 -12.18 0.91
C LEU A 161 -3.85 -12.65 -0.13
N PRO A 162 -5.17 -12.77 0.20
CA PRO A 162 -6.19 -13.17 -0.77
C PRO A 162 -6.45 -12.15 -1.89
N LEU A 163 -5.92 -10.92 -1.78
CA LEU A 163 -5.97 -9.87 -2.81
C LEU A 163 -4.70 -9.81 -3.66
N HIS A 164 -3.77 -10.77 -3.48
CA HIS A 164 -2.43 -10.76 -4.06
C HIS A 164 -1.71 -9.43 -3.83
N THR A 165 -1.81 -8.90 -2.61
CA THR A 165 -1.21 -7.60 -2.24
C THR A 165 -0.27 -7.82 -1.06
N PHE A 166 1.03 -7.65 -1.32
CA PHE A 166 2.08 -7.81 -0.32
C PHE A 166 2.37 -6.49 0.39
N ILE A 167 2.47 -6.52 1.72
CA ILE A 167 2.75 -5.34 2.54
C ILE A 167 4.24 -5.25 2.85
N ALA A 168 4.97 -4.52 2.01
CA ALA A 168 6.39 -4.30 2.16
C ALA A 168 6.67 -3.18 3.17
N LEU A 169 6.99 -3.54 4.42
CA LEU A 169 7.40 -2.54 5.41
C LEU A 169 8.79 -2.00 5.07
N VAL A 170 8.86 -0.82 4.44
CA VAL A 170 10.13 -0.22 3.97
C VAL A 170 10.75 0.74 4.98
N GLY A 171 10.00 1.16 6.00
CA GLY A 171 10.50 2.09 7.02
C GLY A 171 9.67 2.09 8.31
N LEU A 172 10.38 2.27 9.44
CA LEU A 172 9.80 2.44 10.76
C LEU A 172 10.47 3.65 11.45
N GLU A 173 9.70 4.72 11.63
CA GLU A 173 10.16 5.93 12.30
C GLU A 173 9.51 6.09 13.68
N VAL A 174 10.32 6.01 14.73
CA VAL A 174 9.87 6.23 16.10
C VAL A 174 10.26 7.63 16.55
N TRP A 175 9.27 8.46 16.89
CA TRP A 175 9.44 9.81 17.45
C TRP A 175 9.81 9.75 18.94
N SER A 176 10.97 9.16 19.24
CA SER A 176 11.40 8.86 20.62
C SER A 176 11.77 10.09 21.46
N ASP A 177 12.09 11.23 20.84
CA ASP A 177 12.38 12.48 21.54
C ASP A 177 11.12 13.32 21.78
N ARG A 178 10.34 13.57 20.73
CA ARG A 178 9.08 14.31 20.73
C ARG A 178 8.34 14.10 19.40
N ASP A 179 7.04 14.34 19.42
CA ASP A 179 6.23 14.33 18.19
C ASP A 179 6.69 15.39 17.19
N LYS A 180 6.63 15.04 15.91
CA LYS A 180 6.97 15.95 14.80
C LYS A 180 5.75 16.70 14.27
N ILE A 181 4.57 16.36 14.79
CA ILE A 181 3.29 17.03 14.55
C ILE A 181 2.58 17.24 15.89
N ASN A 182 1.48 17.99 15.87
CA ASN A 182 0.58 18.06 17.02
C ASN A 182 -0.39 16.87 16.99
N VAL A 183 -0.12 15.83 17.78
CA VAL A 183 -1.05 14.71 17.99
C VAL A 183 -2.11 15.14 19.00
N SER A 184 -3.37 15.25 18.57
CA SER A 184 -4.48 15.76 19.39
C SER A 184 -5.56 14.71 19.59
N SER A 185 -6.52 14.93 20.50
CA SER A 185 -7.65 14.00 20.70
C SER A 185 -8.64 13.97 19.53
N SER A 186 -8.44 14.81 18.50
CA SER A 186 -9.18 14.75 17.24
C SER A 186 -8.37 13.98 16.21
N ALA A 187 -8.85 12.77 15.84
CA ALA A 187 -8.25 11.96 14.79
C ALA A 187 -8.12 12.72 13.46
N SER A 188 -9.14 13.53 13.11
CA SER A 188 -9.13 14.35 11.88
C SER A 188 -8.03 15.42 11.88
N ASN A 189 -7.85 16.15 13.00
CA ASN A 189 -6.77 17.13 13.10
C ASN A 189 -5.40 16.45 13.05
N THR A 190 -5.26 15.29 13.71
CA THR A 190 -4.02 14.50 13.71
C THR A 190 -3.70 13.98 12.31
N LEU A 191 -4.67 13.39 11.60
CA LEU A 191 -4.50 12.91 10.21
C LEU A 191 -4.12 14.05 9.27
N THR A 192 -4.77 15.21 9.39
CA THR A 192 -4.43 16.39 8.59
C THR A 192 -2.98 16.82 8.83
N ALA A 193 -2.56 16.91 10.09
CA ALA A 193 -1.20 17.29 10.44
C ALA A 193 -0.17 16.24 9.97
N PHE A 194 -0.49 14.95 10.08
CA PHE A 194 0.36 13.85 9.64
C PHE A 194 0.53 13.83 8.12
N THR A 195 -0.56 13.98 7.38
CA THR A 195 -0.55 14.06 5.91
C THR A 195 0.32 15.23 5.45
N GLN A 196 0.14 16.42 6.05
CA GLN A 196 0.98 17.58 5.74
C GLN A 196 2.45 17.35 6.10
N TRP A 197 2.73 16.67 7.20
CA TRP A 197 4.09 16.31 7.57
C TRP A 197 4.71 15.36 6.53
N ARG A 198 4.03 14.29 6.12
CA ARG A 198 4.52 13.37 5.08
C ARG A 198 4.84 14.11 3.79
N ILE A 199 3.94 14.95 3.31
CA ILE A 199 4.14 15.77 2.09
C ILE A 199 5.39 16.64 2.22
N ASN A 200 5.59 17.30 3.36
CA ASN A 200 6.76 18.14 3.61
C ASN A 200 8.06 17.33 3.72
N GLN A 201 7.97 16.04 4.05
CA GLN A 201 9.11 15.15 4.11
C GLN A 201 9.38 14.41 2.79
N ALA A 202 8.64 14.66 1.70
CA ALA A 202 8.78 13.90 0.45
C ALA A 202 10.22 13.85 -0.12
N LYS A 203 11.09 14.82 0.20
CA LYS A 203 12.51 14.84 -0.21
C LYS A 203 13.45 14.05 0.71
N THR A 204 13.03 13.77 1.95
CA THR A 204 13.82 13.14 3.02
C THR A 204 13.28 11.78 3.45
N PHE A 205 12.04 11.48 3.06
CA PHE A 205 11.42 10.18 3.19
C PHE A 205 12.09 9.19 2.25
N LYS A 206 12.28 7.97 2.74
CA LYS A 206 12.46 6.83 1.84
C LYS A 206 11.22 6.74 0.98
N GLN A 207 11.37 6.47 -0.32
CA GLN A 207 10.25 6.26 -1.21
C GLN A 207 9.29 5.22 -0.60
N ASN A 208 7.99 5.51 -0.66
CA ASN A 208 6.92 4.70 -0.10
C ASN A 208 5.59 5.11 -0.74
N ASP A 209 4.66 4.17 -0.74
CA ASP A 209 3.33 4.31 -1.33
C ASP A 209 2.33 4.85 -0.33
N ASN A 210 2.49 4.42 0.92
CA ASN A 210 1.56 4.65 2.02
C ASN A 210 2.30 4.91 3.33
N ALA A 211 1.74 5.77 4.19
CA ALA A 211 2.26 5.97 5.54
C ALA A 211 1.16 5.85 6.60
N GLN A 212 1.47 5.19 7.71
CA GLN A 212 0.53 4.98 8.81
C GLN A 212 1.13 5.52 10.12
N LEU A 213 0.37 6.32 10.86
CA LEU A 213 0.76 6.80 12.18
C LEU A 213 0.11 5.95 13.28
N ILE A 214 0.91 5.33 14.14
CA ILE A 214 0.47 4.61 15.33
C ILE A 214 0.64 5.50 16.57
N THR A 215 -0.41 5.58 17.40
CA THR A 215 -0.42 6.43 18.60
C THR A 215 -1.19 5.80 19.77
N SER A 216 -0.78 6.13 20.99
CA SER A 216 -1.53 5.83 22.22
C SER A 216 -2.60 6.89 22.53
N MET A 217 -2.72 7.94 21.69
CA MET A 217 -3.67 9.03 21.91
C MET A 217 -5.12 8.55 21.85
N ASN A 218 -5.93 9.01 22.80
CA ASN A 218 -7.33 8.65 22.88
C ASN A 218 -8.19 9.60 22.03
N PHE A 219 -8.78 9.09 20.94
CA PHE A 219 -9.70 9.81 20.07
C PHE A 219 -11.19 9.62 20.42
N GLY A 220 -11.50 9.17 21.65
CA GLY A 220 -12.84 8.76 22.05
C GLY A 220 -13.14 7.34 21.58
N ASP A 221 -14.26 7.17 20.86
CA ASP A 221 -14.67 5.87 20.31
C ASP A 221 -14.01 5.56 18.96
N VAL A 222 -13.36 6.56 18.34
CA VAL A 222 -12.62 6.40 17.08
C VAL A 222 -11.29 5.69 17.33
N VAL A 223 -11.01 4.64 16.57
CA VAL A 223 -9.73 3.90 16.63
C VAL A 223 -8.85 4.06 15.41
N GLY A 224 -9.41 4.52 14.29
CA GLY A 224 -8.68 4.77 13.06
C GLY A 224 -9.34 5.84 12.20
N LEU A 225 -8.55 6.48 11.34
CA LEU A 225 -9.05 7.38 10.30
C LEU A 225 -8.07 7.46 9.13
N ALA A 226 -8.58 7.32 7.92
CA ALA A 226 -7.82 7.33 6.67
C ALA A 226 -8.29 8.38 5.66
N ASN A 227 -7.39 8.76 4.76
CA ASN A 227 -7.77 9.44 3.51
C ASN A 227 -8.21 8.39 2.46
N VAL A 228 -9.46 8.45 2.02
CA VAL A 228 -10.07 7.41 1.17
C VAL A 228 -9.60 7.52 -0.29
N GLY A 229 -9.26 6.39 -0.92
CA GLY A 229 -8.90 6.29 -2.34
C GLY A 229 -7.62 7.08 -2.71
N THR A 230 -6.71 7.22 -1.76
CA THR A 230 -5.50 8.05 -1.90
C THR A 230 -4.20 7.26 -2.03
N LEU A 231 -4.24 5.91 -2.09
CA LEU A 231 -3.03 5.12 -2.29
C LEU A 231 -2.26 5.55 -3.55
N CYS A 232 -0.92 5.53 -3.47
CA CYS A 232 0.01 6.09 -4.46
C CYS A 232 -0.02 7.63 -4.61
N THR A 233 -0.76 8.36 -3.78
CA THR A 233 -0.75 9.84 -3.80
C THR A 233 -0.01 10.39 -2.57
N PRO A 234 0.42 11.67 -2.58
CA PRO A 234 1.01 12.31 -1.41
C PRO A 234 0.08 12.31 -0.17
N ASP A 235 -1.23 12.18 -0.39
CA ASP A 235 -2.24 12.12 0.67
C ASP A 235 -2.46 10.70 1.24
N SER A 236 -1.76 9.68 0.74
CA SER A 236 -1.86 8.29 1.23
C SER A 236 -1.39 8.12 2.67
N CYS A 237 -2.30 8.39 3.60
CA CYS A 237 -2.04 8.43 5.03
C CYS A 237 -3.26 7.94 5.82
N SER A 238 -2.98 7.29 6.95
CA SER A 238 -3.98 7.08 8.00
C SER A 238 -3.37 7.21 9.40
N VAL A 239 -4.23 7.36 10.40
CA VAL A 239 -3.87 7.40 11.82
C VAL A 239 -4.59 6.27 12.54
N ILE A 240 -3.86 5.51 13.35
CA ILE A 240 -4.35 4.35 14.09
C ILE A 240 -4.01 4.51 15.56
N ARG A 241 -5.01 4.27 16.41
CA ARG A 241 -4.83 4.18 17.85
C ARG A 241 -4.46 2.76 18.25
N ASP A 242 -3.35 2.56 18.96
CA ASP A 242 -3.03 1.26 19.57
C ASP A 242 -3.78 1.13 20.91
N PHE A 243 -5.03 0.67 20.86
CA PHE A 243 -5.94 0.66 22.01
C PHE A 243 -5.93 -0.64 22.81
N SER A 244 -5.23 -1.68 22.34
CA SER A 244 -5.29 -3.03 22.89
C SER A 244 -3.90 -3.62 23.04
N SER A 245 -3.66 -4.42 24.07
CA SER A 245 -2.41 -5.21 24.16
C SER A 245 -2.33 -6.30 23.09
N ASN A 246 -3.45 -6.69 22.48
CA ASN A 246 -3.47 -7.64 21.37
C ASN A 246 -3.12 -6.93 20.05
N ALA A 247 -2.04 -7.38 19.38
CA ALA A 247 -1.55 -6.81 18.13
C ALA A 247 -2.55 -6.98 16.99
N LEU A 248 -3.32 -8.07 17.00
CA LEU A 248 -4.30 -8.39 15.96
C LEU A 248 -5.43 -7.39 15.91
N ALA A 249 -5.86 -6.88 17.07
CA ALA A 249 -6.91 -5.88 17.14
C ALA A 249 -6.47 -4.55 16.49
N THR A 250 -5.22 -4.14 16.72
CA THR A 250 -4.63 -2.96 16.08
C THR A 250 -4.30 -3.23 14.61
N GLY A 251 -3.88 -4.45 14.27
CA GLY A 251 -3.68 -4.91 12.89
C GLY A 251 -4.96 -4.88 12.06
N ALA A 252 -6.09 -5.30 12.61
CA ALA A 252 -7.38 -5.21 11.92
C ALA A 252 -7.79 -3.76 11.64
N VAL A 253 -7.52 -2.83 12.58
CA VAL A 253 -7.74 -1.39 12.32
C VAL A 253 -6.79 -0.86 11.26
N LEU A 254 -5.50 -1.22 11.29
CA LEU A 254 -4.56 -0.81 10.25
C LEU A 254 -4.98 -1.33 8.87
N ALA A 255 -5.36 -2.60 8.78
CA ALA A 255 -5.88 -3.18 7.53
C ALA A 255 -7.15 -2.48 7.05
N HIS A 256 -8.07 -2.12 7.96
CA HIS A 256 -9.26 -1.34 7.65
C HIS A 256 -8.91 0.05 7.09
N GLU A 257 -8.02 0.78 7.75
CA GLU A 257 -7.61 2.11 7.30
C GLU A 257 -6.80 2.09 5.99
N LEU A 258 -6.03 1.03 5.75
CA LEU A 258 -5.38 0.79 4.46
C LEU A 258 -6.42 0.46 3.37
N GLY A 259 -7.49 -0.26 3.72
CA GLY A 259 -8.63 -0.54 2.83
C GLY A 259 -9.29 0.75 2.34
N HIS A 260 -9.50 1.70 3.25
CA HIS A 260 -9.93 3.06 2.88
C HIS A 260 -8.95 3.74 1.94
N ASN A 261 -7.64 3.70 2.19
CA ASN A 261 -6.66 4.27 1.25
C ASN A 261 -6.74 3.63 -0.14
N LEU A 262 -7.08 2.34 -0.21
CA LEU A 262 -7.35 1.55 -1.41
C LEU A 262 -8.77 1.74 -1.99
N GLY A 263 -9.54 2.71 -1.50
CA GLY A 263 -10.84 3.08 -2.03
C GLY A 263 -11.99 2.15 -1.64
N MET A 264 -11.78 1.25 -0.67
CA MET A 264 -12.85 0.44 -0.10
C MET A 264 -13.67 1.30 0.88
N GLU A 265 -14.99 1.18 0.84
CA GLU A 265 -15.92 1.86 1.74
C GLU A 265 -16.37 0.90 2.86
N HIS A 266 -17.14 1.41 3.81
CA HIS A 266 -17.71 0.55 4.86
C HIS A 266 -18.74 -0.44 4.32
N ASP A 267 -18.72 -1.65 4.87
CA ASP A 267 -19.65 -2.71 4.50
C ASP A 267 -21.10 -2.36 4.87
N GLU A 268 -22.00 -2.41 3.88
CA GLU A 268 -23.44 -2.39 4.09
C GLU A 268 -23.96 -3.78 4.57
N PRO A 269 -25.18 -3.88 5.13
CA PRO A 269 -25.74 -5.17 5.57
C PRO A 269 -25.87 -6.25 4.47
N THR A 270 -25.78 -5.86 3.19
CA THR A 270 -25.81 -6.73 2.02
C THR A 270 -24.42 -7.26 1.64
N CYS A 271 -23.36 -6.65 2.16
CA CYS A 271 -21.98 -7.09 2.01
C CYS A 271 -21.75 -8.29 2.93
N SER A 272 -21.33 -9.40 2.35
CA SER A 272 -21.21 -10.65 3.09
C SER A 272 -19.95 -11.41 2.73
N TYR A 273 -19.41 -12.08 3.74
CA TYR A 273 -18.55 -13.22 3.61
C TYR A 273 -19.07 -14.31 4.56
N SER A 274 -18.89 -15.56 4.18
CA SER A 274 -19.54 -16.80 4.67
C SER A 274 -20.04 -16.90 6.13
N SER A 275 -19.45 -16.23 7.12
CA SER A 275 -20.08 -15.90 8.43
C SER A 275 -19.04 -15.32 9.39
N ALA A 276 -18.82 -14.01 9.40
CA ALA A 276 -18.23 -13.21 10.50
C ALA A 276 -18.03 -11.79 9.98
N HIS A 277 -18.00 -10.82 10.90
CA HIS A 277 -17.67 -9.43 10.62
C HIS A 277 -16.44 -9.30 9.70
N CYS A 278 -16.52 -8.41 8.72
CA CYS A 278 -15.49 -8.23 7.70
C CYS A 278 -14.57 -7.05 8.06
N ILE A 279 -13.37 -6.99 7.46
CA ILE A 279 -12.37 -5.94 7.74
C ILE A 279 -12.99 -4.55 7.62
N MET A 280 -13.79 -4.30 6.58
CA MET A 280 -14.41 -2.99 6.31
C MET A 280 -15.72 -2.74 7.05
N SER A 281 -16.05 -3.54 8.08
CA SER A 281 -17.16 -3.22 8.97
C SER A 281 -16.89 -1.90 9.70
N ALA A 282 -17.89 -1.01 9.77
CA ALA A 282 -17.74 0.32 10.40
C ALA A 282 -17.45 0.25 11.92
N GLU A 283 -17.82 -0.86 12.56
CA GLU A 283 -17.53 -1.14 13.95
C GLU A 283 -16.53 -2.29 14.06
N LEU A 284 -15.54 -2.14 14.93
CA LEU A 284 -14.59 -3.20 15.21
C LEU A 284 -15.29 -4.35 15.93
N SER A 285 -15.20 -5.54 15.35
CA SER A 285 -15.77 -6.76 15.92
C SER A 285 -14.80 -7.47 16.86
N ASN A 286 -15.35 -8.41 17.63
CA ASN A 286 -14.58 -9.32 18.47
C ASN A 286 -15.05 -10.77 18.21
N PRO A 287 -14.18 -11.68 17.74
CA PRO A 287 -12.74 -11.50 17.45
C PRO A 287 -12.46 -10.48 16.33
N PRO A 288 -11.21 -9.96 16.23
CA PRO A 288 -10.82 -9.08 15.13
C PRO A 288 -11.12 -9.74 13.76
N PRO A 289 -11.66 -8.98 12.79
CA PRO A 289 -11.97 -9.52 11.48
C PRO A 289 -10.70 -9.81 10.68
N GLU A 290 -10.77 -10.79 9.77
CA GLU A 290 -9.60 -11.26 8.99
C GLU A 290 -9.84 -11.25 7.48
N LYS A 291 -11.08 -11.01 7.05
CA LYS A 291 -11.47 -11.17 5.64
C LYS A 291 -12.21 -9.93 5.14
N PHE A 292 -11.89 -9.57 3.91
CA PHE A 292 -12.66 -8.59 3.15
C PHE A 292 -14.00 -9.16 2.69
N SER A 293 -15.02 -8.31 2.62
CA SER A 293 -16.32 -8.69 2.09
C SER A 293 -16.27 -8.77 0.56
N ASN A 294 -17.30 -9.36 -0.04
CA ASN A 294 -17.47 -9.31 -1.49
C ASN A 294 -17.59 -7.87 -2.05
N CYS A 295 -18.09 -6.92 -1.26
CA CYS A 295 -18.15 -5.51 -1.64
C CYS A 295 -16.77 -4.88 -1.67
N SER A 296 -15.98 -5.05 -0.59
CA SER A 296 -14.62 -4.49 -0.51
C SER A 296 -13.72 -5.02 -1.63
N VAL A 297 -13.84 -6.32 -1.97
CA VAL A 297 -13.13 -6.92 -3.11
C VAL A 297 -13.53 -6.27 -4.43
N ALA A 298 -14.81 -5.94 -4.62
CA ALA A 298 -15.28 -5.28 -5.83
C ALA A 298 -14.77 -3.83 -5.92
N GLU A 299 -14.77 -3.10 -4.81
CA GLU A 299 -14.28 -1.71 -4.73
C GLU A 299 -12.77 -1.64 -4.94
N TYR A 300 -12.02 -2.57 -4.35
CA TYR A 300 -10.59 -2.72 -4.64
C TYR A 300 -10.32 -2.97 -6.12
N ARG A 301 -11.09 -3.85 -6.77
CA ARG A 301 -11.00 -4.07 -8.23
C ARG A 301 -11.26 -2.79 -9.03
N GLU A 302 -12.17 -1.93 -8.56
CA GLU A 302 -12.40 -0.62 -9.17
C GLU A 302 -11.22 0.34 -8.93
N PHE A 303 -10.66 0.34 -7.72
CA PHE A 303 -9.49 1.16 -7.40
C PHE A 303 -8.27 0.81 -8.25
N LEU A 304 -8.01 -0.48 -8.51
CA LEU A 304 -6.92 -0.92 -9.39
C LEU A 304 -6.99 -0.37 -10.81
N GLN A 305 -8.16 0.10 -11.25
CA GLN A 305 -8.35 0.70 -12.57
C GLN A 305 -8.04 2.20 -12.59
N THR A 306 -7.75 2.79 -11.43
CA THR A 306 -7.35 4.19 -11.33
C THR A 306 -5.92 4.39 -11.81
N THR A 307 -5.64 5.57 -12.37
CA THR A 307 -4.28 5.91 -12.80
C THR A 307 -3.30 5.94 -11.63
N SER A 308 -3.74 6.32 -10.42
CA SER A 308 -2.92 6.29 -9.21
C SER A 308 -2.50 4.87 -8.84
N ALA A 309 -3.42 3.90 -8.83
CA ALA A 309 -3.09 2.51 -8.51
C ALA A 309 -1.96 1.97 -9.42
N LEU A 310 -2.05 2.24 -10.72
CA LEU A 310 -1.07 1.79 -11.71
C LEU A 310 0.30 2.49 -11.62
N THR A 311 0.45 3.51 -10.76
CA THR A 311 1.73 4.23 -10.63
C THR A 311 2.69 3.66 -9.59
N CYS A 312 2.21 2.89 -8.59
CA CYS A 312 3.06 2.41 -7.50
C CYS A 312 2.77 0.99 -7.00
N LEU A 313 1.66 0.36 -7.41
CA LEU A 313 1.31 -0.95 -6.88
C LEU A 313 2.00 -2.12 -7.57
N LEU A 314 2.63 -1.90 -8.72
CA LEU A 314 3.17 -2.96 -9.57
C LEU A 314 4.70 -3.02 -9.53
N ASP A 315 5.37 -2.02 -8.97
CA ASP A 315 6.82 -2.08 -8.77
C ASP A 315 7.16 -2.91 -7.54
N LYS A 316 8.00 -3.92 -7.78
CA LYS A 316 8.53 -4.77 -6.72
C LYS A 316 9.43 -3.94 -5.81
N PRO A 317 9.31 -4.04 -4.47
CA PRO A 317 10.19 -3.33 -3.54
C PRO A 317 11.66 -3.64 -3.84
N ALA A 318 12.51 -2.62 -3.72
CA ALA A 318 13.92 -2.78 -3.98
C ALA A 318 14.55 -3.83 -3.04
N GLU A 319 15.54 -4.58 -3.52
CA GLU A 319 16.24 -5.57 -2.71
C GLU A 319 16.84 -4.95 -1.44
N GLY A 320 16.66 -5.61 -0.29
CA GLY A 320 17.09 -5.10 1.02
C GLY A 320 16.33 -3.87 1.51
N SER A 321 15.25 -3.46 0.84
CA SER A 321 14.44 -2.32 1.26
C SER A 321 13.45 -2.66 2.37
N ILE A 322 13.03 -3.92 2.47
CA ILE A 322 12.10 -4.41 3.48
C ILE A 322 12.84 -4.52 4.81
N ILE A 323 12.27 -3.92 5.85
CA ILE A 323 12.85 -3.88 7.20
C ILE A 323 12.15 -4.85 8.15
N ALA A 324 11.01 -5.42 7.75
CA ALA A 324 10.37 -6.50 8.49
C ALA A 324 11.20 -7.78 8.32
N PRO A 325 11.19 -8.68 9.33
CA PRO A 325 11.80 -9.99 9.21
C PRO A 325 11.08 -10.82 8.12
N PRO A 326 11.81 -11.66 7.37
CA PRO A 326 11.22 -12.53 6.35
C PRO A 326 10.13 -13.44 6.91
N ILE A 327 9.06 -13.67 6.13
CA ILE A 327 7.91 -14.50 6.48
C ILE A 327 7.70 -15.55 5.40
N CYS A 328 8.11 -16.79 5.69
CA CYS A 328 7.84 -17.90 4.78
C CYS A 328 6.32 -18.18 4.69
N GLY A 329 5.83 -18.25 3.46
CA GLY A 329 4.44 -18.53 3.08
C GLY A 329 3.60 -17.30 2.74
N ASN A 330 4.22 -16.13 2.58
CA ASN A 330 3.52 -14.87 2.26
C ASN A 330 3.44 -14.57 0.74
N ASN A 331 3.81 -15.53 -0.12
CA ASN A 331 3.87 -15.38 -1.58
C ASN A 331 4.92 -14.35 -2.07
N PHE A 332 5.87 -13.95 -1.23
CA PHE A 332 6.90 -13.01 -1.59
C PHE A 332 8.28 -13.51 -1.18
N LYS A 333 9.17 -13.73 -2.16
CA LYS A 333 10.55 -14.16 -1.87
C LYS A 333 11.34 -13.03 -1.19
N GLU A 334 11.63 -13.20 0.08
CA GLU A 334 12.39 -12.27 0.91
C GLU A 334 13.88 -12.66 1.04
N GLU A 335 14.66 -11.79 1.69
CA GLU A 335 16.07 -12.07 1.96
C GLU A 335 16.21 -13.31 2.85
N GLY A 336 17.02 -14.29 2.44
CA GLY A 336 17.19 -15.56 3.15
C GLY A 336 16.31 -16.71 2.65
N GLU A 337 15.31 -16.42 1.82
CA GLU A 337 14.50 -17.45 1.16
C GLU A 337 15.02 -17.77 -0.23
N GLU A 338 14.91 -19.02 -0.66
CA GLU A 338 15.25 -19.39 -2.03
C GLU A 338 14.04 -19.26 -2.96
N CYS A 339 12.83 -19.44 -2.41
CA CYS A 339 11.54 -19.33 -3.06
C CYS A 339 10.42 -19.11 -2.03
N ASP A 340 9.30 -18.53 -2.45
CA ASP A 340 8.05 -18.51 -1.68
C ASP A 340 6.89 -18.74 -2.66
N CYS A 341 6.00 -19.68 -2.34
CA CYS A 341 4.82 -20.01 -3.14
C CYS A 341 3.53 -20.00 -2.31
N GLY A 342 3.56 -19.32 -1.17
CA GLY A 342 2.43 -19.14 -0.28
C GLY A 342 2.28 -20.28 0.72
N LEU A 343 1.05 -20.40 1.25
CA LEU A 343 0.70 -21.43 2.22
C LEU A 343 0.90 -22.83 1.64
N VAL A 344 1.24 -23.79 2.50
CA VAL A 344 1.53 -25.19 2.11
C VAL A 344 0.36 -25.83 1.35
N GLU A 345 -0.88 -25.49 1.72
CA GLU A 345 -2.09 -26.03 1.09
C GLU A 345 -2.39 -25.44 -0.28
N GLU A 346 -1.88 -24.23 -0.54
CA GLU A 346 -2.16 -23.45 -1.75
C GLU A 346 -1.00 -23.51 -2.76
N CYS A 347 0.22 -23.82 -2.30
CA CYS A 347 1.38 -23.88 -3.15
C CYS A 347 1.25 -25.01 -4.19
N THR A 348 1.25 -24.59 -5.45
CA THR A 348 1.23 -25.49 -6.62
C THR A 348 2.59 -25.57 -7.32
N ASN A 349 3.60 -24.86 -6.81
CA ASN A 349 4.91 -24.75 -7.44
C ASN A 349 5.79 -25.98 -7.11
N PRO A 350 6.09 -26.87 -8.07
CA PRO A 350 6.89 -28.07 -7.81
C PRO A 350 8.37 -27.77 -7.51
N CYS A 351 8.81 -26.54 -7.78
CA CYS A 351 10.19 -26.12 -7.61
C CYS A 351 10.47 -25.61 -6.18
N CYS A 352 9.43 -25.39 -5.37
CA CYS A 352 9.53 -24.78 -4.04
C CYS A 352 8.95 -25.69 -2.97
N ASP A 353 9.67 -25.85 -1.86
CA ASP A 353 9.13 -26.43 -0.63
C ASP A 353 8.48 -25.32 0.20
N ALA A 354 7.16 -25.24 0.13
CA ALA A 354 6.36 -24.21 0.81
C ALA A 354 6.53 -24.18 2.33
N ALA A 355 6.91 -25.30 2.97
CA ALA A 355 7.07 -25.36 4.42
C ALA A 355 8.40 -24.73 4.88
N THR A 356 9.38 -24.64 3.99
CA THR A 356 10.75 -24.21 4.31
C THR A 356 11.23 -23.03 3.48
N CYS A 357 10.48 -22.61 2.45
CA CYS A 357 10.87 -21.58 1.50
C CYS A 357 12.23 -21.84 0.83
N THR A 358 12.52 -23.13 0.62
CA THR A 358 13.73 -23.61 -0.05
C THR A 358 13.41 -24.29 -1.38
N LEU A 359 14.36 -24.29 -2.30
CA LEU A 359 14.18 -24.97 -3.58
C LEU A 359 14.17 -26.49 -3.39
N THR A 360 13.28 -27.15 -4.12
CA THR A 360 13.25 -28.62 -4.14
C THR A 360 14.53 -29.19 -4.77
N PRO A 361 14.96 -30.41 -4.39
CA PRO A 361 16.21 -30.98 -4.89
C PRO A 361 16.28 -31.02 -6.42
N GLY A 362 17.31 -30.35 -6.98
CA GLY A 362 17.55 -30.28 -8.41
C GLY A 362 16.92 -29.07 -9.11
N SER A 363 16.11 -28.27 -8.41
CA SER A 363 15.63 -26.97 -8.88
C SER A 363 16.75 -25.93 -8.84
N GLN A 364 16.76 -25.01 -9.81
CA GLN A 364 17.69 -23.86 -9.89
C GLN A 364 16.97 -22.52 -9.70
N CYS A 365 15.65 -22.52 -9.84
CA CYS A 365 14.76 -21.38 -9.67
C CYS A 365 13.35 -21.91 -9.42
N SER A 366 12.47 -21.07 -8.88
CA SER A 366 11.05 -21.38 -8.64
C SER A 366 10.10 -20.47 -9.42
N SER A 367 10.47 -19.22 -9.61
CA SER A 367 9.63 -18.15 -10.15
C SER A 367 10.45 -17.19 -11.03
N GLY A 368 9.74 -16.26 -11.68
CA GLY A 368 10.32 -15.22 -12.54
C GLY A 368 10.36 -15.60 -14.02
N GLU A 369 10.47 -14.58 -14.88
CA GLU A 369 10.43 -14.70 -16.35
C GLU A 369 11.65 -15.45 -16.92
N CYS A 370 12.73 -15.52 -16.14
CA CYS A 370 13.95 -16.26 -16.46
C CYS A 370 13.98 -17.68 -15.85
N CYS A 371 12.85 -18.16 -15.32
CA CYS A 371 12.71 -19.52 -14.83
C CYS A 371 11.74 -20.34 -15.70
N ASN A 372 12.19 -21.51 -16.15
CA ASN A 372 11.34 -22.44 -16.90
C ASN A 372 11.54 -23.88 -16.41
N ASN A 373 10.46 -24.52 -15.95
CA ASN A 373 10.47 -25.88 -15.39
C ASN A 373 11.58 -26.08 -14.33
N CYS A 374 11.63 -25.17 -13.36
CA CYS A 374 12.62 -25.16 -12.28
C CYS A 374 14.09 -25.00 -12.74
N LYS A 375 14.33 -24.57 -13.99
CA LYS A 375 15.66 -24.34 -14.56
C LYS A 375 15.81 -22.92 -15.04
N LEU A 376 17.01 -22.37 -14.84
CA LEU A 376 17.36 -21.07 -15.37
C LEU A 376 17.38 -21.13 -16.89
N VAL A 377 16.74 -20.15 -17.53
CA VAL A 377 16.80 -20.03 -18.98
C VAL A 377 18.21 -19.60 -19.42
N PRO A 378 18.61 -19.87 -20.67
CA PRO A 378 19.93 -19.48 -21.17
C PRO A 378 20.20 -17.98 -21.06
N VAL A 379 21.47 -17.64 -20.84
CA VAL A 379 21.96 -16.25 -20.88
C VAL A 379 21.54 -15.59 -22.21
N ASP A 380 21.26 -14.29 -22.17
CA ASP A 380 20.80 -13.47 -23.30
C ASP A 380 19.41 -13.85 -23.84
N SER A 381 18.62 -14.61 -23.07
CA SER A 381 17.18 -14.82 -23.38
C SER A 381 16.39 -13.57 -23.02
N LEU A 382 15.62 -13.03 -23.97
CA LEU A 382 14.77 -11.84 -23.73
C LEU A 382 13.69 -12.16 -22.69
N CYS A 383 13.67 -11.44 -21.57
CA CYS A 383 12.65 -11.59 -20.52
C CYS A 383 11.67 -10.42 -20.46
N ARG A 384 12.09 -9.20 -20.78
CA ARG A 384 11.20 -8.04 -20.90
C ARG A 384 11.39 -7.34 -22.24
N SER A 385 10.28 -7.11 -22.95
CA SER A 385 10.26 -6.41 -24.22
C SER A 385 10.16 -4.90 -24.04
N VAL A 386 10.75 -4.14 -24.96
CA VAL A 386 10.66 -2.67 -25.01
C VAL A 386 9.20 -2.20 -25.13
N MET A 387 8.75 -1.37 -24.19
CA MET A 387 7.41 -0.76 -24.19
C MET A 387 7.32 0.54 -25.01
N SER A 388 8.41 1.30 -25.08
CA SER A 388 8.43 2.61 -25.75
C SER A 388 9.81 2.91 -26.35
N GLU A 389 9.90 3.93 -27.20
CA GLU A 389 11.22 4.36 -27.72
C GLU A 389 12.16 4.88 -26.62
N CYS A 390 11.65 5.17 -25.42
CA CYS A 390 12.42 5.60 -24.25
C CYS A 390 12.80 4.43 -23.34
N ASP A 391 12.42 3.21 -23.68
CA ASP A 391 12.60 2.00 -22.88
C ASP A 391 13.69 1.09 -23.49
N LEU A 392 14.32 0.22 -22.69
CA LEU A 392 15.33 -0.75 -23.14
C LEU A 392 14.81 -2.19 -22.93
N PRO A 393 15.35 -3.21 -23.63
CA PRO A 393 14.99 -4.59 -23.36
C PRO A 393 15.90 -5.22 -22.29
N GLU A 394 15.36 -6.14 -21.51
CA GLU A 394 16.11 -6.90 -20.50
C GLU A 394 16.23 -8.37 -20.90
N TYR A 395 17.39 -8.92 -20.54
CA TYR A 395 17.79 -10.26 -20.88
C TYR A 395 18.22 -11.02 -19.64
N CYS A 396 17.88 -12.31 -19.60
CA CYS A 396 18.25 -13.20 -18.52
C CYS A 396 19.77 -13.34 -18.40
N THR A 397 20.26 -13.23 -17.18
CA THR A 397 21.70 -13.35 -16.85
C THR A 397 22.15 -14.80 -16.73
N GLY A 398 21.22 -15.74 -16.65
CA GLY A 398 21.48 -17.16 -16.33
C GLY A 398 21.91 -17.41 -14.88
N ALA A 399 21.82 -16.41 -14.00
CA ALA A 399 22.16 -16.50 -12.57
C ALA A 399 20.93 -16.43 -11.65
N SER A 400 19.82 -15.87 -12.12
CA SER A 400 18.56 -15.73 -11.38
C SER A 400 17.36 -16.10 -12.23
N GLY A 401 16.31 -16.59 -11.57
CA GLY A 401 15.00 -16.84 -12.20
C GLY A 401 14.22 -15.55 -12.51
N ASP A 402 14.56 -14.45 -11.84
CA ASP A 402 13.94 -13.14 -12.07
C ASP A 402 14.59 -12.41 -13.25
N CYS A 403 13.78 -11.69 -14.03
CA CYS A 403 14.29 -10.75 -15.02
C CYS A 403 15.04 -9.59 -14.33
N PRO A 404 16.16 -9.09 -14.88
CA PRO A 404 16.84 -7.91 -14.33
C PRO A 404 15.91 -6.70 -14.19
N ALA A 405 16.27 -5.78 -13.30
CA ALA A 405 15.53 -4.54 -13.09
C ALA A 405 15.34 -3.77 -14.41
N ASP A 406 14.17 -3.18 -14.59
CA ASP A 406 13.80 -2.38 -15.76
C ASP A 406 14.78 -1.22 -15.94
N THR A 407 15.40 -1.17 -17.13
CA THR A 407 16.27 -0.09 -17.55
C THR A 407 15.66 0.70 -18.69
N TYR A 408 15.88 2.01 -18.65
CA TYR A 408 15.37 2.92 -19.66
C TYR A 408 16.43 3.90 -20.13
N ARG A 409 16.12 4.57 -21.25
CA ARG A 409 16.97 5.63 -21.78
C ARG A 409 16.97 6.83 -20.85
N GLU A 410 18.10 7.55 -20.83
CA GLU A 410 18.28 8.72 -19.97
C GLU A 410 17.15 9.76 -20.13
N ASP A 411 16.65 10.24 -19.00
CA ASP A 411 15.60 11.26 -18.96
C ASP A 411 16.06 12.54 -19.67
N GLY A 412 15.14 13.16 -20.41
CA GLY A 412 15.43 14.36 -21.20
C GLY A 412 15.87 14.09 -22.64
N LEU A 413 16.06 12.84 -23.06
CA LEU A 413 16.28 12.50 -24.47
C LEU A 413 15.02 12.77 -25.31
N PRO A 414 15.13 13.34 -26.52
CA PRO A 414 13.97 13.64 -27.34
C PRO A 414 13.29 12.36 -27.85
N CYS A 415 11.95 12.37 -27.86
CA CYS A 415 11.13 11.24 -28.27
C CYS A 415 9.92 11.71 -29.13
N ARG A 416 9.30 10.77 -29.84
CA ARG A 416 8.18 10.98 -30.77
C ARG A 416 8.45 12.11 -31.76
N ASN A 417 9.54 11.99 -32.52
CA ASN A 417 9.98 13.01 -33.47
C ASN A 417 10.16 14.41 -32.83
N ASN A 418 10.86 14.48 -31.70
CA ASN A 418 11.08 15.72 -30.91
C ASN A 418 9.80 16.40 -30.39
N SER A 419 8.70 15.65 -30.25
CA SER A 419 7.43 16.19 -29.70
C SER A 419 7.38 16.13 -28.17
N GLY A 420 8.25 15.31 -27.56
CA GLY A 420 8.38 15.15 -26.11
C GLY A 420 9.81 14.79 -25.72
N TYR A 421 9.99 14.52 -24.43
CA TYR A 421 11.24 14.04 -23.86
C TYR A 421 10.99 12.80 -23.02
N CYS A 422 11.94 11.87 -23.05
CA CYS A 422 11.92 10.66 -22.25
C CYS A 422 11.88 11.02 -20.77
N TYR A 423 11.06 10.28 -20.02
CA TYR A 423 10.95 10.40 -18.58
C TYR A 423 10.51 9.04 -18.02
N HIS A 424 11.37 8.40 -17.22
CA HIS A 424 11.14 7.09 -16.60
C HIS A 424 10.64 6.04 -17.61
N GLY A 425 11.38 5.81 -18.70
CA GLY A 425 11.03 4.80 -19.71
C GLY A 425 9.87 5.16 -20.65
N HIS A 426 9.17 6.28 -20.41
CA HIS A 426 8.05 6.73 -21.22
C HIS A 426 8.36 8.02 -21.98
N CYS A 427 7.57 8.30 -23.01
CA CYS A 427 7.55 9.58 -23.72
C CYS A 427 6.23 10.33 -23.40
N PRO A 428 6.10 10.96 -22.23
CA PRO A 428 4.85 11.60 -21.84
C PRO A 428 4.55 12.82 -22.73
N LEU A 429 3.41 12.76 -23.43
CA LEU A 429 2.87 13.90 -24.15
C LEU A 429 1.65 14.48 -23.41
N ARG A 430 1.53 15.80 -23.43
CA ARG A 430 0.33 16.50 -22.87
C ARG A 430 -0.97 16.01 -23.49
N LEU A 431 -0.94 15.66 -24.77
CA LEU A 431 -2.10 15.11 -25.48
C LEU A 431 -2.50 13.74 -24.94
N ASP A 432 -1.52 12.86 -24.70
CA ASP A 432 -1.78 11.52 -24.16
C ASP A 432 -2.36 11.63 -22.76
N GLN A 433 -1.84 12.53 -21.94
CA GLN A 433 -2.40 12.84 -20.62
C GLN A 433 -3.86 13.31 -20.72
N CYS A 434 -4.19 14.17 -21.70
CA CYS A 434 -5.58 14.57 -21.99
C CYS A 434 -6.48 13.40 -22.43
N ILE A 435 -5.94 12.46 -23.19
CA ILE A 435 -6.70 11.30 -23.66
C ILE A 435 -6.88 10.32 -22.49
N GLN A 436 -5.85 10.09 -21.68
CA GLN A 436 -5.85 9.20 -20.52
C GLN A 436 -6.84 9.66 -19.44
N MET A 437 -6.84 10.96 -19.10
CA MET A 437 -7.70 11.49 -18.03
C MET A 437 -9.19 11.56 -18.40
N TRP A 438 -9.54 11.70 -19.69
CA TRP A 438 -10.92 12.02 -20.07
C TRP A 438 -11.50 11.18 -21.23
N GLY A 439 -10.74 10.26 -21.83
CA GLY A 439 -11.14 9.40 -22.95
C GLY A 439 -11.34 10.12 -24.30
N ASP A 440 -11.37 9.36 -25.40
CA ASP A 440 -11.58 9.81 -26.80
C ASP A 440 -10.38 10.53 -27.47
N SER A 441 -9.98 10.05 -28.67
CA SER A 441 -8.80 10.48 -29.44
C SER A 441 -9.00 11.79 -30.20
N LYS A 442 -10.17 12.43 -30.07
CA LYS A 442 -10.52 13.72 -30.71
C LYS A 442 -10.28 14.93 -29.82
N LYS A 443 -9.39 14.81 -28.84
CA LYS A 443 -9.02 15.90 -27.94
C LYS A 443 -7.79 16.62 -28.46
N THR A 444 -7.71 17.92 -28.20
CA THR A 444 -6.54 18.74 -28.51
C THR A 444 -6.07 19.45 -27.26
N VAL A 445 -4.76 19.60 -27.13
CA VAL A 445 -4.16 20.46 -26.12
C VAL A 445 -4.43 21.90 -26.55
N LEU A 446 -5.15 22.66 -25.73
CA LEU A 446 -5.33 24.09 -25.99
C LEU A 446 -4.02 24.80 -25.66
N GLN A 447 -3.30 25.23 -26.69
CA GLN A 447 -2.16 26.13 -26.53
C GLN A 447 -2.72 27.55 -26.34
N TYR A 448 -3.30 27.85 -25.18
CA TYR A 448 -3.67 29.23 -24.88
C TYR A 448 -2.39 30.05 -24.70
N PRO A 449 -2.25 31.22 -25.36
CA PRO A 449 -1.28 32.20 -24.92
C PRO A 449 -1.63 32.59 -23.47
N LEU A 450 -0.59 32.76 -22.65
CA LEU A 450 -0.57 33.13 -21.22
C LEU A 450 -1.58 34.24 -20.80
N GLN A 451 -2.13 34.98 -21.77
CA GLN A 451 -3.01 36.13 -21.61
C GLN A 451 -4.43 35.78 -21.14
N LEU A 452 -4.99 34.60 -21.47
CA LEU A 452 -6.33 34.22 -20.99
C LEU A 452 -6.34 33.63 -19.56
N LEU A 453 -5.22 33.07 -19.10
CA LEU A 453 -5.03 32.60 -17.71
C LEU A 453 -5.17 33.74 -16.68
N MET A 454 -5.04 34.99 -17.11
CA MET A 454 -5.10 36.20 -16.28
C MET A 454 -6.52 36.74 -16.05
N ALA A 455 -7.55 36.05 -16.55
CA ALA A 455 -8.96 36.42 -16.37
C ALA A 455 -9.57 35.92 -15.04
N SER A 456 -8.99 34.88 -14.42
CA SER A 456 -9.42 34.43 -13.08
C SER A 456 -8.61 35.13 -11.98
N THR A 457 -9.30 35.63 -10.96
CA THR A 457 -8.70 36.30 -9.81
C THR A 457 -7.81 35.36 -8.97
N LEU A 458 -8.07 34.05 -9.03
CA LEU A 458 -7.31 33.01 -8.34
C LEU A 458 -5.92 32.78 -8.97
N LEU A 459 -5.85 32.69 -10.30
CA LEU A 459 -4.61 32.46 -11.05
C LEU A 459 -3.69 33.69 -11.03
N ARG A 460 -4.25 34.90 -11.04
CA ARG A 460 -3.47 36.15 -10.89
C ARG A 460 -2.68 36.20 -9.58
N ARG A 461 -3.22 35.66 -8.47
CA ARG A 461 -2.55 35.65 -7.16
C ARG A 461 -1.39 34.65 -7.09
N LEU A 462 -1.47 33.55 -7.83
CA LEU A 462 -0.39 32.57 -7.94
C LEU A 462 0.75 33.10 -8.82
N PHE A 463 0.42 33.78 -9.92
CA PHE A 463 1.37 34.30 -10.90
C PHE A 463 2.23 35.47 -10.40
N THR A 464 1.70 36.31 -9.51
CA THR A 464 2.47 37.43 -8.93
C THR A 464 3.46 37.00 -7.85
N ARG A 465 3.28 35.81 -7.26
CA ARG A 465 4.11 35.31 -6.15
C ARG A 465 5.27 34.43 -6.62
N PHE A 466 5.10 33.73 -7.74
CA PHE A 466 6.12 32.87 -8.33
C PHE A 466 6.29 33.27 -9.80
N ARG A 467 7.49 33.72 -10.19
CA ARG A 467 7.89 33.98 -11.57
C ARG A 467 8.04 32.65 -12.36
N SER A 468 7.07 31.76 -12.25
CA SER A 468 7.14 30.38 -12.74
C SER A 468 6.25 30.18 -13.96
N VAL A 469 6.76 29.45 -14.94
CA VAL A 469 6.00 28.98 -16.11
C VAL A 469 4.89 28.07 -15.60
N PHE A 470 3.64 28.37 -15.97
CA PHE A 470 2.49 27.53 -15.62
C PHE A 470 2.63 26.16 -16.32
N MET A 471 2.79 25.08 -15.57
CA MET A 471 2.92 23.70 -16.08
C MET A 471 1.63 22.86 -15.94
N GLY A 472 0.47 23.51 -15.81
CA GLY A 472 -0.83 22.84 -15.84
C GLY A 472 -1.20 22.32 -17.24
N ILE A 473 -2.02 21.27 -17.29
CA ILE A 473 -2.54 20.67 -18.53
C ILE A 473 -3.97 21.17 -18.77
N PHE A 474 -4.26 21.63 -20.00
CA PHE A 474 -5.60 22.06 -20.42
C PHE A 474 -6.03 21.25 -21.64
N CYS A 475 -7.21 20.63 -21.55
CA CYS A 475 -7.72 19.70 -22.56
C CYS A 475 -9.06 20.18 -23.12
N HIS A 476 -9.25 20.03 -24.43
CA HIS A 476 -10.47 20.40 -25.14
C HIS A 476 -11.07 19.21 -25.87
N SER A 477 -12.41 19.13 -25.92
CA SER A 477 -13.14 18.11 -26.70
C SER A 477 -13.97 18.78 -27.79
N SER A 478 -13.80 18.36 -29.05
CA SER A 478 -14.49 18.95 -30.20
C SER A 478 -15.93 18.45 -30.40
N ARG A 479 -16.62 17.91 -29.38
CA ARG A 479 -18.06 17.62 -29.48
C ARG A 479 -18.88 18.90 -29.27
N SER A 480 -19.11 19.61 -30.36
CA SER A 480 -20.12 20.66 -30.47
C SER A 480 -21.51 20.04 -30.63
N MET A 481 -22.37 20.22 -29.63
CA MET A 481 -23.81 20.34 -29.87
C MET A 481 -24.27 21.61 -29.14
N PHE A 482 -24.77 22.57 -29.92
CA PHE A 482 -25.23 23.89 -29.51
C PHE A 482 -26.12 23.84 -28.25
N VAL A 483 -25.65 24.38 -27.13
CA VAL A 483 -26.47 25.07 -26.13
C VAL A 483 -25.63 26.23 -25.58
N ARG A 484 -26.14 27.45 -25.74
CA ARG A 484 -25.63 28.66 -25.08
C ARG A 484 -25.81 28.45 -23.56
N SER A 485 -24.73 28.20 -22.83
CA SER A 485 -24.75 28.07 -21.37
C SER A 485 -23.33 28.29 -20.81
N ASP A 486 -23.19 29.30 -19.95
CA ASP A 486 -21.95 29.79 -19.32
C ASP A 486 -21.31 28.80 -18.32
N THR A 487 -20.90 27.60 -18.78
CA THR A 487 -20.24 26.62 -17.91
C THR A 487 -19.09 25.87 -18.61
N GLU A 488 -18.01 26.59 -18.92
CA GLU A 488 -16.69 25.94 -19.08
C GLU A 488 -16.22 25.44 -17.71
N LYS A 489 -16.20 24.12 -17.50
CA LYS A 489 -15.54 23.52 -16.32
C LYS A 489 -14.05 23.36 -16.61
N ALA A 490 -13.24 24.30 -16.13
CA ALA A 490 -11.79 24.16 -16.06
C ALA A 490 -11.40 23.60 -14.68
N TYR A 491 -10.70 22.46 -14.66
CA TYR A 491 -10.08 21.91 -13.44
C TYR A 491 -8.57 22.17 -13.49
N PHE A 492 -7.99 22.61 -12.37
CA PHE A 492 -6.60 23.05 -12.27
C PHE A 492 -5.75 22.01 -11.56
N ILE A 493 -4.68 21.55 -12.19
CA ILE A 493 -3.56 20.88 -11.50
C ILE A 493 -2.39 21.87 -11.53
N VAL A 494 -2.00 22.37 -10.36
CA VAL A 494 -0.88 23.30 -10.19
C VAL A 494 0.31 22.51 -9.65
N CYS A 495 1.25 22.13 -10.51
CA CYS A 495 2.54 21.59 -10.08
C CYS A 495 3.54 22.75 -9.90
N THR A 496 3.98 22.99 -8.68
CA THR A 496 5.12 23.88 -8.40
C THR A 496 6.41 23.09 -8.42
N LEU A 497 7.24 23.29 -9.45
CA LEU A 497 8.65 22.88 -9.39
C LEU A 497 9.39 23.84 -8.46
N ASN A 498 9.87 23.34 -7.33
CA ASN A 498 10.93 24.00 -6.57
C ASN A 498 12.26 23.45 -7.08
N HIS A 499 13.10 24.36 -7.60
CA HIS A 499 14.49 24.14 -7.96
C HIS A 499 15.27 23.36 -6.89
#